data_AF-A0A067DHC8-F1
#
_entry.id   AF-A0A067DHC8-F1
#
_cell.length_a   1.000
_cell.length_b   1.000
_cell.length_c   1.000
_cell.angle_alpha   90.00
_cell.angle_beta   90.00
_cell.angle_gamma   90.00
#
_symmetry.space_group_name_H-M   'P 1'
#
loop_
_entity.id
_entity.type
_entity.pdbx_description
1 polymer ?
#
loop_
_entity_poly.entity_id
_entity_poly.type
_entity_poly.pdbx_seq_one_letter_code
_entity_poly.pdbx_strand_id
1 'polypeptide(L)'
;PRNCLWIPILLCLFNELSFAEAESSTILLPSQQHNADSVSTTFCAHCPAPDPSLNYRPVIGILSHPGDGASGRLSNATNASYISASYVKFAESGGARVIPLIFNEPEEILFEKLELVNGILYTGGWAKSGLYYDIVEKIFKKILEKNDAGDHFPVYAICLGFELLSMIVSEDRNILETFDRANQASTLQFVKNINIEGTLFQRFPPELLKKLSTDCLVMQNHHVRKLCFMYG
;
A
#
# COMPACT_ATOMS: atom_id res chain seq x y z
N PRO A 1 -48.46 -11.64 44.38
CA PRO A 1 -47.08 -11.21 44.05
C PRO A 1 -47.10 -10.22 42.88
N ARG A 2 -47.34 -8.91 43.06
CA ARG A 2 -46.39 -7.87 43.57
C ARG A 2 -45.03 -8.00 42.87
N ASN A 3 -44.56 -7.10 42.00
CA ASN A 3 -44.82 -5.66 41.83
C ASN A 3 -44.68 -5.22 40.35
N CYS A 4 -45.69 -4.51 39.85
CA CYS A 4 -45.52 -3.42 38.89
C CYS A 4 -45.23 -2.15 39.69
N LEU A 5 -44.32 -1.28 39.24
CA LEU A 5 -44.39 0.14 39.57
C LEU A 5 -43.83 1.00 38.43
N TRP A 6 -44.69 1.87 37.94
CA TRP A 6 -44.46 2.95 36.99
C TRP A 6 -43.97 4.23 37.70
N ILE A 7 -43.67 5.26 36.88
CA ILE A 7 -43.77 6.73 37.13
C ILE A 7 -42.47 7.41 37.63
N PRO A 8 -42.12 8.68 37.27
CA PRO A 8 -42.54 9.57 36.16
C PRO A 8 -41.38 10.27 35.41
N ILE A 9 -41.73 10.87 34.27
CA ILE A 9 -41.13 12.08 33.70
C ILE A 9 -41.43 13.28 34.63
N LEU A 10 -40.43 14.06 35.04
CA LEU A 10 -40.66 15.42 35.53
C LEU A 10 -39.67 16.42 34.91
N LEU A 11 -40.27 17.34 34.16
CA LEU A 11 -39.69 18.55 33.59
C LEU A 11 -39.41 19.60 34.67
N CYS A 12 -38.35 20.37 34.40
CA CYS A 12 -38.15 21.78 34.74
C CYS A 12 -38.11 22.21 36.22
N LEU A 13 -36.90 22.55 36.68
CA LEU A 13 -36.65 23.81 37.40
C LEU A 13 -35.32 24.41 36.88
N PHE A 14 -35.44 25.48 36.10
CA PHE A 14 -34.40 26.47 35.85
C PHE A 14 -34.33 27.46 37.02
N ASN A 15 -33.21 28.17 37.10
CA ASN A 15 -32.77 29.18 38.08
C ASN A 15 -32.05 28.52 39.27
N GLU A 16 -30.73 28.49 39.31
CA GLU A 16 -29.89 29.69 39.42
C GLU A 16 -28.62 29.61 38.56
N LEU A 17 -28.39 30.68 37.81
CA LEU A 17 -27.15 30.99 37.13
C LEU A 17 -26.11 31.41 38.18
N SER A 18 -24.96 30.76 38.18
CA SER A 18 -23.71 31.41 38.57
C SER A 18 -22.77 31.27 37.38
N PHE A 19 -22.64 32.35 36.63
CA PHE A 19 -21.58 32.52 35.64
C PHE A 19 -20.25 32.49 36.39
N ALA A 20 -19.53 31.37 36.31
CA ALA A 20 -18.10 31.39 36.54
C ALA A 20 -17.46 31.94 35.26
N GLU A 21 -16.95 33.16 35.37
CA GLU A 21 -16.20 33.85 34.33
C GLU A 21 -14.96 33.01 33.99
N ALA A 22 -14.97 32.35 32.84
CA ALA A 22 -13.79 31.65 32.34
C ALA A 22 -12.78 32.71 31.90
N GLU A 23 -11.71 32.88 32.67
CA GLU A 23 -10.57 33.69 32.25
C GLU A 23 -10.08 33.19 30.88
N SER A 24 -10.06 34.12 29.91
CA SER A 24 -9.61 33.88 28.55
C SER A 24 -8.11 33.56 28.54
N SER A 25 -7.79 32.29 28.79
CA SER A 25 -6.44 31.77 28.61
C SER A 25 -6.20 31.55 27.12
N THR A 26 -5.57 32.52 26.48
CA THR A 26 -5.10 32.41 25.09
C THR A 26 -4.17 31.19 24.99
N ILE A 27 -4.62 30.12 24.34
CA ILE A 27 -3.78 28.97 24.01
C ILE A 27 -2.80 29.43 22.94
N LEU A 28 -1.57 29.72 23.34
CA LEU A 28 -0.50 30.10 22.44
C LEU A 28 0.19 28.85 21.89
N LEU A 29 0.39 28.84 20.57
CA LEU A 29 1.24 27.84 19.90
C LEU A 29 2.71 28.06 20.30
N PRO A 30 3.57 27.02 20.26
CA PRO A 30 5.00 27.16 20.59
C PRO A 30 5.74 28.26 19.82
N SER A 31 5.21 28.66 18.65
CA SER A 31 5.72 29.77 17.84
C SER A 31 5.41 31.17 18.40
N GLN A 32 4.49 31.29 19.36
CA GLN A 32 4.04 32.55 19.94
C GLN A 32 4.65 32.81 21.34
N GLN A 33 5.54 31.93 21.82
CA GLN A 33 6.08 32.00 23.18
C GLN A 33 7.44 32.71 23.28
N HIS A 34 7.93 33.32 22.19
CA HIS A 34 9.13 34.16 22.22
C HIS A 34 8.76 35.64 22.30
N ASN A 35 8.58 36.12 23.55
CA ASN A 35 8.63 37.54 23.84
C ASN A 35 10.09 38.02 23.81
N ALA A 36 10.24 39.23 23.28
CA ALA A 36 11.31 40.20 23.43
C ALA A 36 12.44 39.78 24.39
N ASP A 37 13.58 39.40 23.81
CA ASP A 37 14.84 40.09 24.03
C ASP A 37 15.87 39.59 23.01
N SER A 38 16.69 40.51 22.54
CA SER A 38 17.75 40.38 21.54
C SER A 38 18.42 38.99 21.46
N VAL A 39 18.42 38.36 20.28
CA VAL A 39 19.54 37.62 19.65
C VAL A 39 19.05 36.90 18.38
N SER A 40 19.72 37.17 17.26
CA SER A 40 19.76 36.40 16.00
C SER A 40 18.45 35.78 15.50
N THR A 41 17.76 36.48 14.60
CA THR A 41 16.74 35.94 13.70
C THR A 41 17.34 34.88 12.77
N THR A 42 17.51 33.66 13.27
CA THR A 42 17.70 32.48 12.42
C THR A 42 16.31 31.96 12.07
N PHE A 43 15.93 32.23 10.83
CA PHE A 43 14.76 31.77 10.09
C PHE A 43 14.05 30.55 10.70
N CYS A 44 12.79 30.73 11.10
CA CYS A 44 11.84 29.63 11.24
C CYS A 44 11.83 28.85 9.92
N ALA A 45 12.18 27.56 9.98
CA ALA A 45 12.10 26.65 8.86
C ALA A 45 10.66 26.63 8.33
N HIS A 46 10.40 27.40 7.27
CA HIS A 46 9.17 27.31 6.51
C HIS A 46 9.11 25.91 5.93
N CYS A 47 8.02 25.19 6.19
CA CYS A 47 7.72 23.99 5.41
C CYS A 47 7.66 24.40 3.94
N PRO A 48 8.49 23.82 3.06
CA PRO A 48 8.43 24.13 1.64
C PRO A 48 7.01 23.83 1.13
N ALA A 49 6.48 24.73 0.30
CA ALA A 49 5.18 24.52 -0.32
C ALA A 49 5.21 23.22 -1.16
N PRO A 50 4.10 22.45 -1.17
CA PRO A 50 4.01 21.28 -2.04
C PRO A 50 4.23 21.66 -3.50
N ASP A 51 5.01 20.85 -4.20
CA ASP A 51 5.25 20.97 -5.64
C ASP A 51 3.93 20.76 -6.40
N PRO A 52 3.42 21.78 -7.11
CA PRO A 52 2.14 21.69 -7.80
C PRO A 52 2.12 20.66 -8.94
N SER A 53 3.28 20.17 -9.39
CA SER A 53 3.40 19.13 -10.41
C SER A 53 3.18 17.70 -9.86
N LEU A 54 3.15 17.53 -8.54
CA LEU A 54 3.04 16.21 -7.89
C LEU A 54 1.62 15.91 -7.40
N ASN A 55 1.26 14.62 -7.47
CA ASN A 55 0.02 14.10 -6.87
C ASN A 55 0.27 13.64 -5.42
N TYR A 56 -0.18 14.44 -4.45
CA TYR A 56 -0.08 14.14 -3.02
C TYR A 56 -1.20 13.26 -2.45
N ARG A 57 -2.14 12.82 -3.28
CA ARG A 57 -3.27 11.95 -2.87
C ARG A 57 -3.38 10.74 -3.81
N PRO A 58 -2.29 9.97 -3.98
CA PRO A 58 -2.26 8.89 -4.95
C PRO A 58 -3.32 7.84 -4.63
N VAL A 59 -3.84 7.24 -5.69
CA VAL A 59 -4.75 6.10 -5.64
C VAL A 59 -4.05 4.92 -6.29
N ILE A 60 -3.93 3.80 -5.58
CA ILE A 60 -3.28 2.60 -6.07
C ILE A 60 -4.33 1.53 -6.34
N GLY A 61 -4.31 0.99 -7.56
CA GLY A 61 -5.08 -0.19 -7.91
C GLY A 61 -4.45 -1.44 -7.29
N ILE A 62 -5.24 -2.30 -6.65
CA ILE A 62 -4.77 -3.62 -6.22
C ILE A 62 -5.58 -4.67 -6.97
N LEU A 63 -4.89 -5.53 -7.74
CA LEU A 63 -5.55 -6.62 -8.46
C LEU A 63 -5.99 -7.70 -7.46
N SER A 64 -7.27 -8.05 -7.49
CA SER A 64 -7.82 -9.16 -6.70
C SER A 64 -7.29 -10.51 -7.19
N HIS A 65 -7.10 -11.45 -6.28
CA HIS A 65 -6.69 -12.80 -6.61
C HIS A 65 -7.90 -13.76 -6.64
N PRO A 66 -7.90 -14.82 -7.47
CA PRO A 66 -8.96 -15.83 -7.47
C PRO A 66 -9.10 -16.55 -6.12
N GLY A 67 -10.36 -16.80 -5.73
CA GLY A 67 -10.73 -17.51 -4.50
C GLY A 67 -11.37 -16.61 -3.45
N ASP A 68 -11.78 -17.19 -2.32
CA ASP A 68 -12.50 -16.51 -1.23
C ASP A 68 -11.57 -15.90 -0.15
N GLY A 69 -10.26 -16.12 -0.26
CA GLY A 69 -9.27 -15.65 0.73
C GLY A 69 -9.30 -16.39 2.07
N ALA A 70 -10.16 -17.39 2.26
CA ALA A 70 -10.28 -18.16 3.49
C ALA A 70 -9.34 -19.38 3.47
N SER A 71 -8.07 -19.15 3.84
CA SER A 71 -7.12 -20.18 4.31
C SER A 71 -7.13 -21.53 3.55
N GLY A 72 -7.16 -21.49 2.21
CA GLY A 72 -7.06 -22.69 1.38
C GLY A 72 -8.35 -23.50 1.21
N ARG A 73 -9.51 -23.04 1.68
CA ARG A 73 -10.79 -23.52 1.14
C ARG A 73 -10.93 -22.88 -0.22
N LEU A 74 -10.43 -23.54 -1.25
CA LEU A 74 -10.74 -23.17 -2.62
C LEU A 74 -12.26 -23.16 -2.74
N SER A 75 -12.89 -22.00 -2.60
CA SER A 75 -14.18 -21.80 -3.21
C SER A 75 -13.93 -22.01 -4.70
N ASN A 76 -14.28 -23.19 -5.22
CA ASN A 76 -14.28 -23.46 -6.67
C ASN A 76 -15.28 -22.56 -7.42
N ALA A 77 -15.93 -21.65 -6.70
CA ALA A 77 -16.64 -20.50 -7.21
C ALA A 77 -15.70 -19.68 -8.08
N THR A 78 -15.81 -19.85 -9.40
CA THR A 78 -15.09 -19.10 -10.42
C THR A 78 -15.39 -17.60 -10.40
N ASN A 79 -16.43 -17.19 -9.68
CA ASN A 79 -16.80 -15.80 -9.46
C ASN A 79 -16.23 -15.19 -8.17
N ALA A 80 -15.55 -15.97 -7.32
CA ALA A 80 -14.95 -15.44 -6.08
C ALA A 80 -13.58 -14.83 -6.34
N SER A 81 -13.36 -13.64 -5.77
CA SER A 81 -12.07 -12.96 -5.74
C SER A 81 -11.84 -12.32 -4.37
N TYR A 82 -10.57 -12.14 -4.00
CA TYR A 82 -10.21 -11.51 -2.74
C TYR A 82 -8.97 -10.61 -2.89
N ILE A 83 -8.83 -9.66 -1.96
CA ILE A 83 -7.60 -8.91 -1.72
C ILE A 83 -7.27 -9.09 -0.25
N SER A 84 -6.07 -9.60 0.06
CA SER A 84 -5.63 -9.67 1.46
C SER A 84 -5.54 -8.26 2.04
N ALA A 85 -6.12 -8.05 3.23
CA ALA A 85 -6.09 -6.77 3.92
C ALA A 85 -4.67 -6.25 4.16
N SER A 86 -3.67 -7.14 4.24
CA SER A 86 -2.25 -6.76 4.36
C SER A 86 -1.75 -5.91 3.19
N TYR A 87 -2.21 -6.16 1.96
CA TYR A 87 -1.83 -5.35 0.79
C TYR A 87 -2.50 -3.98 0.81
N VAL A 88 -3.75 -3.91 1.26
CA VAL A 88 -4.45 -2.62 1.45
C VAL A 88 -3.72 -1.78 2.49
N LYS A 89 -3.38 -2.38 3.64
CA LYS A 89 -2.64 -1.70 4.71
C LYS A 89 -1.23 -1.29 4.30
N PHE A 90 -0.59 -2.06 3.43
CA PHE A 90 0.70 -1.69 2.85
C PHE A 90 0.61 -0.45 1.96
N ALA A 91 -0.41 -0.34 1.11
CA ALA A 91 -0.61 0.86 0.29
C ALA A 91 -1.01 2.07 1.14
N GLU A 92 -1.92 1.89 2.10
CA GLU A 92 -2.37 2.95 3.02
C GLU A 92 -1.24 3.49 3.90
N SER A 93 -0.33 2.64 4.37
CA SER A 93 0.83 3.08 5.17
C SER A 93 1.81 3.93 4.36
N GLY A 94 1.81 3.78 3.02
CA GLY A 94 2.51 4.66 2.08
C GLY A 94 1.77 5.97 1.77
N GLY A 95 0.62 6.22 2.41
CA GLY A 95 -0.20 7.43 2.20
C GLY A 95 -1.13 7.36 0.98
N ALA A 96 -1.32 6.18 0.37
CA ALA A 96 -2.20 6.00 -0.77
C ALA A 96 -3.63 5.59 -0.37
N ARG A 97 -4.59 5.92 -1.22
CA ARG A 97 -5.92 5.29 -1.22
C ARG A 97 -5.91 4.07 -2.13
N VAL A 98 -6.84 3.15 -1.94
CA VAL A 98 -6.90 1.91 -2.72
C VAL A 98 -8.20 1.81 -3.51
N ILE A 99 -8.09 1.40 -4.77
CA ILE A 99 -9.22 0.92 -5.58
C ILE A 99 -9.00 -0.58 -5.87
N PRO A 100 -9.99 -1.46 -5.60
CA PRO A 100 -9.90 -2.85 -5.99
C PRO A 100 -10.12 -3.01 -7.50
N LEU A 101 -9.18 -3.68 -8.16
CA LEU A 101 -9.30 -4.10 -9.56
C LEU A 101 -9.70 -5.58 -9.56
N ILE A 102 -10.92 -5.88 -10.02
CA ILE A 102 -11.48 -7.24 -9.89
C ILE A 102 -11.09 -8.05 -11.12
N PHE A 103 -10.31 -9.11 -10.95
CA PHE A 103 -9.67 -9.80 -12.08
C PHE A 103 -10.66 -10.44 -13.06
N ASN A 104 -11.86 -10.78 -12.60
CA ASN A 104 -12.90 -11.47 -13.38
C ASN A 104 -14.12 -10.58 -13.68
N GLU A 105 -13.99 -9.26 -13.54
CA GLU A 105 -15.00 -8.33 -14.03
C GLU A 105 -14.87 -8.10 -15.54
N PRO A 106 -15.90 -7.53 -16.22
CA PRO A 106 -15.79 -7.18 -17.62
C PRO A 106 -14.56 -6.29 -17.88
N GLU A 107 -13.80 -6.59 -18.93
CA GLU A 107 -12.54 -5.91 -19.22
C GLU A 107 -12.73 -4.41 -19.37
N GLU A 108 -13.85 -3.97 -19.95
CA GLU A 108 -14.21 -2.56 -20.10
C GLU A 108 -14.23 -1.85 -18.74
N ILE A 109 -14.89 -2.46 -17.75
CA ILE A 109 -14.99 -1.91 -16.38
C ILE A 109 -13.64 -1.95 -15.67
N LEU A 110 -12.88 -3.02 -15.86
CA LEU A 110 -11.54 -3.16 -15.28
C LEU A 110 -10.59 -2.08 -15.78
N PHE A 111 -10.59 -1.82 -17.10
CA PHE A 111 -9.74 -0.81 -17.71
C PHE A 111 -10.23 0.61 -17.42
N GLU A 112 -11.54 0.84 -17.30
CA GLU A 112 -12.07 2.12 -16.78
C GLU A 112 -11.52 2.42 -15.37
N LYS A 113 -11.50 1.42 -14.47
CA LYS A 113 -10.91 1.58 -13.14
C LYS A 113 -9.41 1.79 -13.18
N LEU A 114 -8.71 1.16 -14.13
CA LEU A 114 -7.26 1.35 -14.30
C LEU A 114 -6.93 2.81 -14.63
N GLU A 115 -7.78 3.51 -15.38
CA GLU A 115 -7.62 4.93 -15.67
C GLU A 115 -7.85 5.85 -14.44
N LEU A 116 -8.48 5.34 -13.38
CA LEU A 116 -8.74 6.11 -12.15
C LEU A 116 -7.60 6.02 -11.12
N VAL A 117 -6.62 5.16 -11.34
CA VAL A 117 -5.51 4.92 -10.41
C VAL A 117 -4.21 5.50 -10.95
N ASN A 118 -3.26 5.74 -10.06
CA ASN A 118 -1.95 6.32 -10.35
C ASN A 118 -0.83 5.27 -10.37
N GLY A 119 -1.17 4.00 -10.20
CA GLY A 119 -0.22 2.90 -10.09
C GLY A 119 -0.96 1.61 -9.73
N ILE A 120 -0.28 0.47 -9.89
CA ILE A 120 -0.85 -0.85 -9.58
C ILE A 120 0.06 -1.69 -8.69
N LEU A 121 -0.56 -2.47 -7.81
CA LEU A 121 0.04 -3.52 -7.01
C LEU A 121 -0.44 -4.91 -7.47
N TYR A 122 0.47 -5.73 -7.97
CA TYR A 122 0.24 -7.16 -8.17
C TYR A 122 0.58 -7.95 -6.90
N THR A 123 -0.39 -8.71 -6.41
CA THR A 123 -0.29 -9.42 -5.14
C THR A 123 0.37 -10.80 -5.28
N GLY A 124 0.70 -11.39 -4.13
CA GLY A 124 0.99 -12.82 -4.04
C GLY A 124 -0.26 -13.67 -4.29
N GLY A 125 -0.06 -14.98 -4.40
CA GLY A 125 -1.13 -15.93 -4.68
C GLY A 125 -0.58 -17.22 -5.30
N TRP A 126 -1.44 -17.96 -5.99
CA TRP A 126 -1.12 -19.25 -6.60
C TRP A 126 -1.45 -19.35 -8.10
N ALA A 127 -2.39 -18.55 -8.61
CA ALA A 127 -2.87 -18.65 -9.99
C ALA A 127 -1.82 -18.15 -11.00
N LYS A 128 -1.12 -19.08 -11.68
CA LYS A 128 -0.08 -18.79 -12.69
C LYS A 128 -0.56 -18.91 -14.14
N SER A 129 -1.82 -19.26 -14.35
CA SER A 129 -2.39 -19.54 -15.67
C SER A 129 -3.89 -19.23 -15.70
N GLY A 130 -4.47 -19.31 -16.90
CA GLY A 130 -5.88 -19.01 -17.15
C GLY A 130 -6.18 -17.52 -17.05
N LEU A 131 -7.45 -17.19 -16.81
CA LEU A 131 -7.97 -15.82 -16.86
C LEU A 131 -7.15 -14.82 -16.02
N TYR A 132 -6.69 -15.21 -14.82
CA TYR A 132 -5.89 -14.33 -13.98
C TYR A 132 -4.56 -13.93 -14.64
N TYR A 133 -3.85 -14.90 -15.25
CA TYR A 133 -2.63 -14.62 -15.99
C TYR A 133 -2.90 -13.69 -17.17
N ASP A 134 -3.94 -13.99 -17.95
CA ASP A 134 -4.28 -13.23 -19.15
C ASP A 134 -4.61 -11.76 -18.81
N ILE A 135 -5.30 -11.53 -17.69
CA ILE A 135 -5.63 -10.19 -17.20
C ILE A 135 -4.38 -9.45 -16.70
N VAL A 136 -3.48 -10.11 -15.96
CA VAL A 136 -2.21 -9.51 -15.54
C VAL A 136 -1.38 -9.09 -16.77
N GLU A 137 -1.32 -9.95 -17.79
CA GLU A 137 -0.63 -9.65 -19.05
C GLU A 137 -1.25 -8.45 -19.78
N LYS A 138 -2.58 -8.41 -19.91
CA LYS A 138 -3.27 -7.30 -20.58
C LYS A 138 -3.09 -5.97 -19.83
N ILE A 139 -3.23 -5.96 -18.50
CA ILE A 139 -3.00 -4.75 -17.70
C ILE A 139 -1.54 -4.30 -17.84
N PHE A 140 -0.57 -5.22 -17.75
CA PHE A 140 0.84 -4.88 -17.90
C PHE A 140 1.16 -4.28 -19.27
N LYS A 141 0.65 -4.87 -20.36
CA LYS A 141 0.81 -4.30 -21.71
C LYS A 141 0.21 -2.89 -21.81
N LYS A 142 -0.98 -2.68 -21.26
CA LYS A 142 -1.61 -1.36 -21.22
C LYS A 142 -0.77 -0.33 -20.46
N ILE A 143 -0.19 -0.73 -19.33
CA ILE A 143 0.69 0.13 -18.54
C ILE A 143 2.00 0.42 -19.29
N LEU A 144 2.55 -0.55 -20.01
CA LEU A 144 3.74 -0.35 -20.83
C LEU A 144 3.46 0.71 -21.92
N GLU A 145 2.33 0.60 -22.62
CA GLU A 145 1.89 1.62 -23.60
C GLU A 145 1.80 3.02 -22.99
N LYS A 146 1.26 3.15 -21.77
CA LYS A 146 1.16 4.44 -21.05
C LYS A 146 2.56 5.00 -20.73
N ASN A 147 3.45 4.17 -20.20
CA ASN A 147 4.81 4.59 -19.88
C ASN A 147 5.61 4.97 -21.14
N ASP A 148 5.46 4.22 -22.24
CA ASP A 148 6.10 4.53 -23.53
C ASP A 148 5.58 5.86 -24.13
N ALA A 149 4.32 6.21 -23.84
CA ALA A 149 3.73 7.50 -24.19
C ALA A 149 4.14 8.65 -23.25
N GLY A 150 4.95 8.39 -22.21
CA GLY A 150 5.38 9.37 -21.22
C GLY A 150 4.41 9.59 -20.05
N ASP A 151 3.32 8.82 -19.97
CA ASP A 151 2.44 8.78 -18.81
C ASP A 151 2.98 7.77 -17.80
N HIS A 152 3.82 8.27 -16.89
CA HIS A 152 4.52 7.44 -15.91
C HIS A 152 3.54 6.73 -14.96
N PHE A 153 3.46 5.41 -15.10
CA PHE A 153 2.55 4.57 -14.33
C PHE A 153 3.32 3.45 -13.62
N PRO A 154 3.60 3.58 -12.30
CA PRO A 154 4.38 2.61 -11.55
C PRO A 154 3.64 1.28 -11.35
N VAL A 155 4.40 0.19 -11.48
CA VAL A 155 3.99 -1.18 -11.16
C VAL A 155 4.81 -1.68 -9.98
N TYR A 156 4.14 -2.17 -8.94
CA TYR A 156 4.78 -2.89 -7.84
C TYR A 156 4.25 -4.32 -7.78
N ALA A 157 5.14 -5.30 -7.63
CA ALA A 157 4.78 -6.70 -7.72
C ALA A 157 5.42 -7.50 -6.59
N ILE A 158 4.60 -8.27 -5.88
CA ILE A 158 5.02 -9.04 -4.71
C ILE A 158 4.74 -10.51 -4.98
N CYS A 159 5.69 -11.40 -4.67
CA CYS A 159 5.47 -12.85 -4.73
C CYS A 159 5.05 -13.30 -6.15
N LEU A 160 3.90 -13.95 -6.28
CA LEU A 160 3.33 -14.35 -7.56
C LEU A 160 3.30 -13.20 -8.56
N GLY A 161 2.97 -11.98 -8.15
CA GLY A 161 2.99 -10.82 -9.05
C GLY A 161 4.35 -10.64 -9.72
N PHE A 162 5.44 -10.79 -8.96
CA PHE A 162 6.80 -10.69 -9.49
C PHE A 162 7.13 -11.85 -10.45
N GLU A 163 6.70 -13.07 -10.10
CA GLU A 163 6.85 -14.25 -10.96
C GLU A 163 6.14 -14.07 -12.31
N LEU A 164 4.91 -13.55 -12.29
CA LEU A 164 4.12 -13.30 -13.50
C LEU A 164 4.75 -12.23 -14.38
N LEU A 165 5.21 -11.12 -13.80
CA LEU A 165 5.91 -10.10 -14.58
C LEU A 165 7.20 -10.64 -15.20
N SER A 166 7.93 -11.49 -14.50
CA SER A 166 9.12 -12.13 -15.04
C SER A 166 8.78 -12.97 -16.27
N MET A 167 7.74 -13.81 -16.18
CA MET A 167 7.27 -14.64 -17.30
C MET A 167 6.78 -13.80 -18.49
N ILE A 168 6.07 -12.70 -18.23
CA ILE A 168 5.52 -11.81 -19.26
C ILE A 168 6.64 -11.08 -19.98
N VAL A 169 7.57 -10.47 -19.24
CA VAL A 169 8.68 -9.68 -19.81
C VAL A 169 9.68 -10.58 -20.55
N SER A 170 9.95 -11.78 -20.04
CA SER A 170 10.86 -12.72 -20.71
C SER A 170 10.22 -13.47 -21.87
N GLU A 171 8.90 -13.34 -22.06
CA GLU A 171 8.11 -14.15 -22.99
C GLU A 171 8.29 -15.68 -22.79
N ASP A 172 8.65 -16.09 -21.56
CA ASP A 172 8.96 -17.48 -21.22
C ASP A 172 8.23 -17.91 -19.94
N ARG A 173 7.26 -18.81 -20.10
CA ARG A 173 6.48 -19.36 -19.00
C ARG A 173 7.25 -20.37 -18.14
N ASN A 174 8.45 -20.77 -18.55
CA ASN A 174 9.30 -21.76 -17.87
C ASN A 174 10.56 -21.16 -17.24
N ILE A 175 10.69 -19.82 -17.22
CA ILE A 175 11.86 -19.12 -16.67
C ILE A 175 12.06 -19.33 -15.15
N LEU A 176 11.03 -19.83 -14.46
CA LEU A 176 11.03 -20.05 -13.03
C LEU A 176 11.54 -21.45 -12.67
N GLU A 177 12.56 -21.52 -11.83
CA GLU A 177 13.09 -22.77 -11.29
C GLU A 177 12.33 -23.23 -10.04
N THR A 178 12.38 -24.53 -9.76
CA THR A 178 11.74 -25.08 -8.56
C THR A 178 12.51 -24.69 -7.31
N PHE A 179 11.87 -23.94 -6.41
CA PHE A 179 12.43 -23.49 -5.15
C PHE A 179 11.33 -23.42 -4.10
N ASP A 180 11.47 -24.18 -3.03
CA ASP A 180 10.50 -24.23 -1.94
C ASP A 180 11.05 -23.52 -0.71
N ARG A 181 10.48 -22.36 -0.38
CA ARG A 181 10.69 -21.68 0.90
C ARG A 181 9.37 -21.14 1.41
N ALA A 182 8.75 -21.97 2.22
CA ALA A 182 7.56 -21.66 2.99
C ALA A 182 7.96 -21.00 4.32
N ASN A 183 7.35 -19.87 4.64
CA ASN A 183 7.45 -19.23 5.97
C ASN A 183 8.90 -19.06 6.47
N GLN A 184 9.79 -18.56 5.62
CA GLN A 184 11.19 -18.39 5.97
C GLN A 184 11.63 -16.93 5.90
N ALA A 185 11.98 -16.38 7.05
CA ALA A 185 12.68 -15.11 7.11
C ALA A 185 14.12 -15.27 6.59
N SER A 186 14.57 -14.33 5.77
CA SER A 186 15.89 -14.31 5.15
C SER A 186 16.49 -12.92 5.14
N THR A 187 17.79 -12.84 4.83
CA THR A 187 18.48 -11.58 4.52
C THR A 187 18.29 -11.22 3.04
N LEU A 188 18.56 -9.96 2.71
CA LEU A 188 18.67 -9.43 1.36
C LEU A 188 20.15 -9.29 0.99
N GLN A 189 20.57 -10.01 -0.05
CA GLN A 189 21.92 -9.94 -0.59
C GLN A 189 21.97 -8.91 -1.71
N PHE A 190 22.57 -7.75 -1.44
CA PHE A 190 22.80 -6.74 -2.48
C PHE A 190 23.94 -7.18 -3.40
N VAL A 191 23.79 -6.91 -4.70
CA VAL A 191 24.85 -7.11 -5.69
C VAL A 191 26.03 -6.19 -5.36
N LYS A 192 27.26 -6.70 -5.51
CA LYS A 192 28.47 -5.89 -5.27
C LYS A 192 28.49 -4.69 -6.21
N ASN A 193 28.87 -3.53 -5.67
CA ASN A 193 28.98 -2.27 -6.41
C ASN A 193 27.66 -1.74 -7.00
N ILE A 194 26.51 -2.11 -6.42
CA ILE A 194 25.22 -1.57 -6.86
C ILE A 194 25.14 -0.06 -6.60
N ASN A 195 24.70 0.71 -7.60
CA ASN A 195 24.34 2.10 -7.40
C ASN A 195 22.92 2.16 -6.84
N ILE A 196 22.77 2.66 -5.61
CA ILE A 196 21.48 2.75 -4.92
C ILE A 196 20.67 3.97 -5.41
N GLU A 197 21.33 4.97 -6.00
CA GLU A 197 20.65 6.15 -6.54
C GLU A 197 19.67 5.78 -7.66
N GLY A 198 18.46 6.34 -7.61
CA GLY A 198 17.37 6.03 -8.55
C GLY A 198 16.64 4.71 -8.26
N THR A 199 17.13 3.88 -7.34
CA THR A 199 16.48 2.61 -6.98
C THR A 199 15.47 2.78 -5.84
N LEU A 200 14.67 1.73 -5.61
CA LEU A 200 13.77 1.63 -4.44
C LEU A 200 14.49 1.90 -3.11
N PHE A 201 15.77 1.54 -3.02
CA PHE A 201 16.57 1.63 -1.80
C PHE A 201 17.15 3.02 -1.54
N GLN A 202 17.02 3.97 -2.49
CA GLN A 202 17.60 5.32 -2.36
C GLN A 202 17.17 6.06 -1.08
N ARG A 203 15.92 5.86 -0.66
CA ARG A 203 15.36 6.55 0.52
C ARG A 203 15.52 5.75 1.81
N PHE A 204 16.14 4.58 1.78
CA PHE A 204 16.27 3.75 2.96
C PHE A 204 17.41 4.27 3.85
N PRO A 205 17.20 4.37 5.18
CA PRO A 205 18.28 4.73 6.10
C PRO A 205 19.46 3.75 5.98
N PRO A 206 20.72 4.20 6.05
CA PRO A 206 21.89 3.32 5.95
C PRO A 206 21.88 2.18 6.97
N GLU A 207 21.36 2.42 8.17
CA GLU A 207 21.21 1.37 9.20
C GLU A 207 20.21 0.28 8.77
N LEU A 208 19.09 0.67 8.16
CA LEU A 208 18.10 -0.28 7.66
C LEU A 208 18.67 -1.09 6.49
N LEU A 209 19.41 -0.47 5.58
CA LEU A 209 20.09 -1.17 4.49
C LEU A 209 21.08 -2.21 5.02
N LYS A 210 21.86 -1.85 6.05
CA LYS A 210 22.75 -2.80 6.73
C LYS A 210 21.97 -3.96 7.34
N LYS A 211 20.90 -3.68 8.08
CA LYS A 211 20.06 -4.71 8.72
C LYS A 211 19.38 -5.62 7.71
N LEU A 212 18.95 -5.11 6.54
CA LEU A 212 18.42 -5.95 5.48
C LEU A 212 19.41 -7.03 5.03
N SER A 213 20.72 -6.75 5.06
CA SER A 213 21.76 -7.73 4.71
C SER A 213 22.22 -8.64 5.85
N THR A 214 22.07 -8.23 7.10
CA THR A 214 22.55 -9.00 8.26
C THR A 214 21.45 -9.78 8.97
N ASP A 215 20.23 -9.24 9.00
CA ASP A 215 19.13 -9.72 9.83
C ASP A 215 18.05 -10.37 8.94
N CYS A 216 17.37 -11.39 9.46
CA CYS A 216 16.30 -12.08 8.74
C CYS A 216 15.01 -11.25 8.75
N LEU A 217 14.95 -10.19 7.93
CA LEU A 217 13.85 -9.24 7.86
C LEU A 217 12.93 -9.45 6.64
N VAL A 218 13.37 -10.22 5.64
CA VAL A 218 12.61 -10.45 4.40
C VAL A 218 11.90 -11.79 4.48
N MET A 219 10.57 -11.79 4.43
CA MET A 219 9.80 -13.04 4.45
C MET A 219 9.74 -13.68 3.06
N GLN A 220 10.22 -14.91 2.96
CA GLN A 220 10.02 -15.78 1.79
C GLN A 220 8.84 -16.70 2.08
N ASN A 221 7.80 -16.60 1.26
CA ASN A 221 6.64 -17.47 1.34
C ASN A 221 6.17 -17.85 -0.06
N HIS A 222 7.06 -18.53 -0.79
CA HIS A 222 6.81 -19.02 -2.14
C HIS A 222 6.90 -20.53 -2.10
N HIS A 223 5.78 -21.17 -2.39
CA HIS A 223 5.76 -22.59 -2.66
C HIS A 223 6.07 -22.78 -4.14
N VAL A 224 6.95 -23.74 -4.41
CA VAL A 224 7.25 -24.30 -5.72
C VAL A 224 8.28 -23.54 -6.56
N ARG A 225 8.37 -22.20 -6.67
CA ARG A 225 9.39 -21.57 -7.59
C ARG A 225 9.91 -20.19 -7.19
N LYS A 226 11.17 -19.87 -7.54
CA LYS A 226 11.81 -18.54 -7.43
C LYS A 226 12.52 -18.22 -8.75
N LEU A 227 12.62 -16.95 -9.11
CA LEU A 227 13.63 -16.52 -10.10
C LEU A 227 14.97 -16.43 -9.36
N CYS A 228 15.91 -17.34 -9.62
CA CYS A 228 17.21 -17.38 -8.91
C CYS A 228 18.02 -16.09 -9.06
N PHE A 229 17.72 -15.27 -10.06
CA PHE A 229 18.44 -14.05 -10.36
C PHE A 229 17.46 -12.91 -10.63
N MET A 230 17.28 -12.03 -9.64
CA MET A 230 16.90 -10.65 -9.90
C MET A 230 18.12 -9.78 -9.68
N TYR A 231 18.70 -9.37 -10.79
CA TYR A 231 19.56 -8.19 -10.85
C TYR A 231 18.64 -6.98 -10.78
N GLY A 232 18.63 -6.30 -9.64
CA GLY A 232 18.18 -4.92 -9.53
C GLY A 232 19.36 -3.97 -9.69
#